data_AF-X1PGK9-F1
#
_entry.id   AF-X1PGK9-F1
#
_cell.length_a   1.000
_cell.length_b   1.000
_cell.length_c   1.000
_cell.angle_alpha   90.00
_cell.angle_beta   90.00
_cell.angle_gamma   90.00
#
_symmetry.space_group_name_H-M   'P 1'
#
loop_
_entity.id
_entity.type
_entity.pdbx_description
1 polymer ?
#
loop_
_entity_poly.entity_id
_entity_poly.type
_entity_poly.pdbx_seq_one_letter_code
_entity_poly.pdbx_strand_id
1 'polypeptide(L)'
;CFFQPELGPALPPEERVSLREKIALSKGLILPILLILTILGSIFFGIASPMESAAVGAAGAIACTAINRKLSWTLVKQACYRTLLINSMIMWIVFGAKCFSSVFISLGASQVLQGWLTGLQISPIYLVFVMQSTYLILGCIVDEVTMMCLTVPVYAPILAALGFDPVWFGVLFMINMQIGYLTPPFGYCLFYMKGVAPPGITMADIYRSIGPFIALAFCALLLVMFFPQLALWLPETFFALM
;
A
#
# COMPACT_ATOMS: atom_id res chain seq x y z
N CYS A 1 -23.26 13.40 1.91
CA CYS A 1 -23.81 14.74 1.58
C CYS A 1 -24.63 15.33 2.73
N PHE A 2 -24.18 15.24 3.99
CA PHE A 2 -24.93 15.82 5.13
C PHE A 2 -24.63 17.31 5.33
N PHE A 3 -23.38 17.73 5.15
CA PHE A 3 -22.93 19.11 5.40
C PHE A 3 -23.01 20.03 4.17
N GLN A 4 -22.94 19.48 2.96
CA GLN A 4 -23.08 20.22 1.69
C GLN A 4 -23.90 19.37 0.71
N PRO A 5 -25.24 19.49 0.71
CA PRO A 5 -26.12 18.74 -0.19
C PRO A 5 -25.86 19.04 -1.68
N GLU A 6 -25.35 20.25 -1.95
CA GLU A 6 -25.11 20.81 -3.28
C GLU A 6 -23.90 20.19 -4.01
N LEU A 7 -22.98 19.57 -3.25
CA LEU A 7 -21.79 18.90 -3.80
C LEU A 7 -22.04 17.46 -4.24
N GLY A 8 -23.21 16.90 -3.92
CA GLY A 8 -23.66 15.61 -4.41
C GLY A 8 -25.15 15.64 -4.72
N PRO A 9 -25.59 16.45 -5.70
CA PRO A 9 -26.99 16.52 -6.08
C PRO A 9 -27.43 15.15 -6.57
N ALA A 10 -28.67 14.77 -6.25
CA ALA A 10 -29.22 13.54 -6.77
C ALA A 10 -29.21 13.58 -8.31
N LEU A 11 -28.69 12.53 -8.94
CA LEU A 11 -28.68 12.39 -10.40
C LEU A 11 -30.05 12.78 -10.98
N PRO A 12 -30.09 13.67 -11.98
CA PRO A 12 -31.31 14.07 -12.67
C PRO A 12 -32.09 12.81 -13.09
N PRO A 13 -33.43 12.81 -13.03
CA PRO A 13 -34.24 11.63 -13.41
C PRO A 13 -33.88 11.03 -14.77
N GLU A 14 -33.39 11.86 -15.70
CA GLU A 14 -32.98 11.49 -17.06
C GLU A 14 -31.64 10.73 -17.12
N GLU A 15 -30.73 10.94 -16.16
CA GLU A 15 -29.45 10.20 -16.04
C GLU A 15 -29.57 8.99 -15.12
N ARG A 16 -30.75 8.75 -14.54
CA ARG A 16 -31.00 7.57 -13.70
C ARG A 16 -31.12 6.34 -14.59
N VAL A 17 -29.99 5.67 -14.78
CA VAL A 17 -29.90 4.37 -15.44
C VAL A 17 -30.86 3.37 -14.79
N SER A 18 -31.64 2.68 -15.63
CA SER A 18 -32.57 1.65 -15.19
C SER A 18 -31.82 0.51 -14.47
N LEU A 19 -32.50 -0.22 -13.56
CA LEU A 19 -31.89 -1.38 -12.89
C LEU A 19 -31.30 -2.40 -13.88
N ARG A 20 -31.91 -2.52 -15.06
CA ARG A 20 -31.47 -3.41 -16.13
C ARG A 20 -30.15 -2.94 -16.78
N GLU A 21 -29.99 -1.63 -17.00
CA GLU A 21 -28.74 -1.05 -17.51
C GLU A 21 -27.64 -1.04 -16.45
N LYS A 22 -27.97 -0.82 -15.17
CA LYS A 22 -27.01 -0.98 -14.07
C LYS A 22 -26.43 -2.39 -14.05
N ILE A 23 -27.27 -3.42 -14.14
CA ILE A 23 -26.83 -4.82 -14.21
C ILE A 23 -26.01 -5.08 -15.47
N ALA A 24 -26.37 -4.48 -16.62
CA ALA A 24 -25.62 -4.62 -17.85
C ALA A 24 -24.20 -4.00 -17.74
N LEU A 25 -24.07 -2.83 -17.13
CA LEU A 25 -22.78 -2.16 -16.88
C LEU A 25 -21.94 -2.93 -15.84
N SER A 26 -22.57 -3.49 -14.81
CA SER A 26 -21.90 -4.34 -13.81
C SER A 26 -21.24 -5.58 -14.42
N LYS A 27 -21.71 -6.08 -15.58
CA LYS A 27 -21.06 -7.20 -16.27
C LYS A 27 -19.61 -6.89 -16.66
N GLY A 28 -19.26 -5.63 -16.91
CA GLY A 28 -17.89 -5.20 -17.19
C GLY A 28 -16.94 -5.36 -15.99
N LEU A 29 -17.47 -5.35 -14.75
CA LEU A 29 -16.69 -5.52 -13.53
C LEU A 29 -16.47 -6.99 -13.14
N ILE A 30 -17.22 -7.92 -13.75
CA ILE A 30 -17.13 -9.35 -13.39
C ILE A 30 -15.72 -9.87 -13.59
N LEU A 31 -15.08 -9.54 -14.72
CA LEU A 31 -13.72 -10.00 -15.05
C LEU A 31 -12.66 -9.49 -14.04
N PRO A 32 -12.56 -8.17 -13.76
CA PRO A 32 -11.67 -7.65 -12.71
C PRO A 32 -11.94 -8.24 -11.33
N ILE A 33 -13.21 -8.42 -10.93
CA ILE A 33 -13.56 -8.98 -9.63
C ILE A 33 -13.10 -10.44 -9.53
N LEU A 34 -13.38 -11.25 -10.55
CA LEU A 34 -12.91 -12.64 -10.61
C LEU A 34 -11.39 -12.73 -10.51
N LEU A 35 -10.68 -11.83 -11.19
CA LEU A 35 -9.23 -11.75 -11.12
C LEU A 35 -8.75 -11.47 -9.69
N ILE A 36 -9.33 -10.48 -9.02
CA ILE A 36 -8.99 -10.12 -7.63
C ILE A 36 -9.28 -11.29 -6.68
N LEU A 37 -10.46 -11.91 -6.80
CA LEU A 37 -10.83 -13.06 -5.98
C LEU A 37 -9.91 -14.26 -6.21
N THR A 38 -9.45 -14.47 -7.44
CA THR A 38 -8.50 -15.54 -7.74
C THR A 38 -7.15 -15.29 -7.08
N ILE A 39 -6.62 -14.07 -7.16
CA ILE A 39 -5.32 -13.71 -6.56
C ILE A 39 -5.39 -13.71 -5.03
N LEU A 40 -6.39 -13.03 -4.45
CA LEU A 40 -6.54 -13.01 -2.99
C LEU A 40 -6.87 -14.39 -2.46
N GLY A 41 -7.75 -15.12 -3.14
CA GLY A 41 -8.10 -16.50 -2.80
C GLY A 41 -6.88 -17.42 -2.82
N SER A 42 -6.02 -17.34 -3.85
CA SER A 42 -4.83 -18.20 -3.92
C SER A 42 -3.83 -17.93 -2.80
N ILE A 43 -3.71 -16.67 -2.36
CA ILE A 43 -2.87 -16.28 -1.23
C ILE A 43 -3.49 -16.76 0.09
N PHE A 44 -4.76 -16.44 0.35
CA PHE A 44 -5.39 -16.79 1.63
C PHE A 44 -5.56 -18.30 1.79
N PHE A 45 -6.01 -19.02 0.77
CA PHE A 45 -6.14 -20.49 0.86
C PHE A 45 -4.79 -21.23 0.80
N GLY A 46 -3.65 -20.53 0.75
CA GLY A 46 -2.32 -21.13 0.74
C GLY A 46 -2.02 -21.96 -0.52
N ILE A 47 -2.82 -21.82 -1.57
CA ILE A 47 -2.67 -22.58 -2.83
C ILE A 47 -1.40 -22.13 -3.56
N ALA A 48 -1.07 -20.84 -3.47
CA ALA A 48 0.05 -20.24 -4.15
C ALA A 48 0.73 -19.19 -3.26
N SER A 49 2.06 -19.15 -3.29
CA SER A 49 2.86 -18.09 -2.68
C SER A 49 2.53 -16.72 -3.31
N PRO A 50 2.91 -15.58 -2.67
CA PRO A 50 2.70 -14.27 -3.26
C PRO A 50 3.31 -14.11 -4.66
N MET A 51 4.48 -14.72 -4.91
CA MET A 51 5.11 -14.71 -6.24
C MET A 51 4.33 -15.53 -7.27
N GLU A 52 3.84 -16.72 -6.90
CA GLU A 52 3.02 -17.55 -7.78
C GLU A 52 1.65 -16.91 -8.03
N SER A 53 1.05 -16.30 -7.02
CA SER A 53 -0.21 -15.55 -7.13
C SER A 53 -0.08 -14.34 -8.05
N ALA A 54 1.08 -13.68 -8.07
CA ALA A 54 1.38 -12.63 -9.05
C ALA A 54 1.44 -13.17 -10.49
N ALA A 55 2.00 -14.38 -10.70
CA ALA A 55 2.00 -15.04 -12.00
C ALA A 55 0.58 -15.41 -12.45
N VAL A 56 -0.26 -15.92 -11.54
CA VAL A 56 -1.70 -16.17 -11.80
C VAL A 56 -2.42 -14.88 -12.16
N GLY A 57 -2.14 -13.77 -11.46
CA GLY A 57 -2.68 -12.46 -11.78
C GLY A 57 -2.27 -11.96 -13.16
N ALA A 58 -1.01 -12.14 -13.56
CA ALA A 58 -0.53 -11.79 -14.89
C ALA A 58 -1.20 -12.62 -15.99
N ALA A 59 -1.30 -13.94 -15.79
CA ALA A 59 -2.01 -14.84 -16.70
C ALA A 59 -3.49 -14.46 -16.83
N GLY A 60 -4.14 -14.17 -15.70
CA GLY A 60 -5.53 -13.73 -15.66
C GLY A 60 -5.75 -12.37 -16.33
N ALA A 61 -4.81 -11.42 -16.21
CA ALA A 61 -4.87 -10.13 -16.91
C ALA A 61 -4.73 -10.30 -18.44
N ILE A 62 -3.85 -11.19 -18.89
CA ILE A 62 -3.73 -11.57 -20.31
C ILE A 62 -5.04 -12.18 -20.80
N ALA A 63 -5.63 -13.12 -20.05
CA ALA A 63 -6.90 -13.74 -20.38
C ALA A 63 -8.04 -12.70 -20.47
N CYS A 64 -8.14 -11.78 -19.49
CA CYS A 64 -9.12 -10.69 -19.51
C CYS A 64 -8.96 -9.81 -20.75
N THR A 65 -7.72 -9.48 -21.12
CA THR A 65 -7.42 -8.64 -22.29
C THR A 65 -7.74 -9.37 -23.61
N ALA A 66 -7.49 -10.68 -23.66
CA ALA A 66 -7.84 -11.55 -24.78
C ALA A 66 -9.35 -11.66 -24.98
N ILE A 67 -10.11 -11.89 -23.90
CA ILE A 67 -11.59 -11.95 -23.92
C ILE A 67 -12.18 -10.63 -24.41
N ASN A 68 -11.61 -9.50 -23.99
CA ASN A 68 -12.01 -8.17 -24.46
C ASN A 68 -11.52 -7.84 -25.89
N ARG A 69 -10.84 -8.78 -26.58
CA ARG A 69 -10.29 -8.61 -27.95
C ARG A 69 -9.34 -7.42 -28.10
N LYS A 70 -8.66 -7.02 -27.02
CA LYS A 70 -7.67 -5.92 -27.02
C LYS A 70 -6.24 -6.42 -26.95
N LEU A 71 -6.02 -7.74 -26.97
CA LEU A 71 -4.69 -8.32 -26.86
C LEU A 71 -3.92 -8.10 -28.17
N SER A 72 -2.78 -7.40 -28.07
CA SER A 72 -1.83 -7.24 -29.17
C SER A 72 -0.42 -7.52 -28.69
N TRP A 73 0.43 -8.01 -29.59
CA TRP A 73 1.84 -8.24 -29.27
C TRP A 73 2.56 -6.95 -28.85
N THR A 74 2.18 -5.82 -29.46
CA THR A 74 2.69 -4.50 -29.09
C THR A 74 2.34 -4.14 -27.65
N LEU A 75 1.11 -4.40 -27.21
CA LEU A 75 0.68 -4.15 -25.83
C LEU A 75 1.48 -5.01 -24.83
N VAL A 76 1.63 -6.30 -25.13
CA VAL A 76 2.42 -7.23 -24.28
C VAL A 76 3.88 -6.77 -24.19
N LYS A 77 4.51 -6.46 -25.33
CA LYS A 77 5.89 -5.96 -25.37
C LYS A 77 6.04 -4.67 -24.55
N GLN A 78 5.14 -3.70 -24.72
CA GLN A 78 5.17 -2.44 -23.96
C GLN A 78 4.99 -2.67 -22.45
N ALA A 79 4.07 -3.55 -22.05
CA ALA A 79 3.86 -3.91 -20.65
C ALA A 79 5.11 -4.55 -20.04
N CYS A 80 5.74 -5.50 -20.74
CA CYS A 80 6.99 -6.12 -20.30
C CYS A 80 8.13 -5.10 -20.16
N TYR A 81 8.34 -4.22 -21.14
CA TYR A 81 9.40 -3.20 -21.08
C TYR A 81 9.20 -2.23 -19.90
N ARG A 82 7.96 -1.75 -19.68
CA ARG A 82 7.65 -0.88 -18.54
C ARG A 82 7.87 -1.57 -17.21
N THR A 83 7.41 -2.82 -17.09
CA THR A 83 7.58 -3.62 -15.88
C THR A 83 9.06 -3.88 -15.59
N LEU A 84 9.84 -4.21 -16.63
CA LEU A 84 11.27 -4.47 -16.50
C LEU A 84 12.03 -3.20 -16.08
N LEU A 85 11.72 -2.03 -16.65
CA LEU A 85 12.33 -0.75 -16.24
C LEU A 85 12.12 -0.45 -14.76
N ILE A 86 10.87 -0.55 -14.28
CA ILE A 86 10.53 -0.31 -12.86
C ILE A 86 11.25 -1.33 -11.97
N ASN A 87 11.21 -2.61 -12.35
CA ASN A 87 11.85 -3.68 -11.58
C ASN A 87 13.38 -3.55 -11.55
N SER A 88 14.02 -3.12 -12.64
CA SER A 88 15.46 -2.87 -12.69
C SER A 88 15.88 -1.74 -11.75
N MET A 89 15.10 -0.67 -11.66
CA MET A 89 15.35 0.41 -10.69
C MET A 89 15.25 -0.12 -9.25
N ILE A 90 14.20 -0.90 -8.96
CA ILE A 90 14.00 -1.54 -7.65
C ILE A 90 15.16 -2.48 -7.29
N MET A 91 15.61 -3.32 -8.22
CA MET A 91 16.71 -4.26 -7.99
C MET A 91 18.01 -3.56 -7.60
N TRP A 92 18.32 -2.40 -8.20
CA TRP A 92 19.49 -1.59 -7.82
C TRP A 92 19.39 -1.04 -6.40
N ILE A 93 18.20 -0.59 -5.99
CA ILE A 93 17.94 -0.11 -4.62
C ILE A 93 18.08 -1.26 -3.62
N VAL A 94 17.47 -2.41 -3.92
CA VAL A 94 17.57 -3.62 -3.09
C VAL A 94 19.01 -4.08 -2.96
N PHE A 95 19.80 -4.03 -4.04
CA PHE A 95 21.23 -4.35 -4.01
C PHE A 95 21.98 -3.45 -3.02
N GLY A 96 21.84 -2.13 -3.15
CA GLY A 96 22.46 -1.17 -2.23
C GLY A 96 22.02 -1.36 -0.78
N ALA A 97 20.73 -1.60 -0.55
CA ALA A 97 20.18 -1.87 0.76
C ALA A 97 20.71 -3.17 1.39
N LYS A 98 20.90 -4.23 0.60
CA LYS A 98 21.52 -5.48 1.05
C LYS A 98 22.99 -5.28 1.43
N CYS A 99 23.74 -4.54 0.63
CA CYS A 99 25.12 -4.16 0.97
C CYS A 99 25.17 -3.36 2.28
N PHE A 100 24.32 -2.34 2.41
CA PHE A 100 24.21 -1.53 3.63
C PHE A 100 23.83 -2.38 4.84
N SER A 101 22.78 -3.19 4.74
CA SER A 101 22.32 -4.07 5.83
C SER A 101 23.40 -5.04 6.28
N SER A 102 24.15 -5.62 5.34
CA SER A 102 25.25 -6.54 5.66
C SER A 102 26.36 -5.84 6.43
N VAL A 103 26.81 -4.66 5.97
CA VAL A 103 27.84 -3.87 6.64
C VAL A 103 27.35 -3.37 8.00
N PHE A 104 26.12 -2.86 8.07
CA PHE A 104 25.52 -2.32 9.29
C PHE A 104 25.44 -3.39 10.40
N ILE A 105 24.97 -4.60 10.05
CA ILE A 105 24.93 -5.73 11.00
C ILE A 105 26.34 -6.19 11.37
N SER A 106 27.25 -6.27 10.39
CA SER A 106 28.64 -6.72 10.62
C SER A 106 29.43 -5.77 11.52
N LEU A 107 29.15 -4.47 11.49
CA LEU A 107 29.73 -3.46 12.39
C LEU A 107 29.20 -3.55 13.83
N GLY A 108 28.27 -4.46 14.10
CA GLY A 108 27.67 -4.63 15.42
C GLY A 108 26.63 -3.57 15.77
N ALA A 109 26.00 -2.95 14.75
CA ALA A 109 25.01 -1.91 14.99
C ALA A 109 23.82 -2.42 15.84
N SER A 110 23.44 -3.69 15.70
CA SER A 110 22.42 -4.32 16.53
C SER A 110 22.78 -4.26 18.03
N GLN A 111 24.03 -4.51 18.39
CA GLN A 111 24.51 -4.46 19.77
C GLN A 111 24.59 -3.02 20.29
N VAL A 112 25.06 -2.08 19.45
CA VAL A 112 25.13 -0.65 19.80
C VAL A 112 23.73 -0.09 20.04
N LEU A 113 22.78 -0.39 19.15
CA LEU A 113 21.39 0.04 19.29
C LEU A 113 20.75 -0.53 20.56
N GLN A 114 20.96 -1.81 20.87
CA GLN A 114 20.49 -2.41 22.13
C GLN A 114 21.09 -1.69 23.36
N GLY A 115 22.38 -1.38 23.34
CA GLY A 115 23.04 -0.60 24.40
C GLY A 115 22.41 0.79 24.59
N TRP A 116 22.18 1.52 23.51
CA TRP A 116 21.50 2.83 23.54
C TRP A 116 20.07 2.73 24.06
N LEU A 117 19.32 1.73 23.62
CA LEU A 117 17.93 1.47 24.04
C LEU A 117 17.85 1.20 25.55
N THR A 118 18.72 0.36 26.07
CA THR A 118 18.78 0.06 27.52
C THR A 118 19.21 1.27 28.35
N GLY A 119 20.11 2.12 27.81
CA GLY A 119 20.61 3.31 28.50
C GLY A 119 19.62 4.48 28.56
N LEU A 120 18.72 4.59 27.58
CA LEU A 120 17.77 5.71 27.49
C LEU A 120 16.54 5.56 28.40
N GLN A 121 16.24 4.36 28.93
CA GLN A 121 15.03 4.06 29.72
C GLN A 121 13.72 4.63 29.10
N ILE A 122 13.69 4.77 27.77
CA ILE A 122 12.55 5.34 27.05
C ILE A 122 11.46 4.27 26.96
N SER A 123 10.21 4.69 27.10
CA SER A 123 9.06 3.80 26.90
C SER A 123 9.05 3.25 25.46
N PRO A 124 8.92 1.93 25.25
CA PRO A 124 8.92 1.31 23.91
C PRO A 124 7.94 1.95 22.92
N ILE A 125 6.80 2.46 23.41
CA ILE A 125 5.79 3.14 22.58
C ILE A 125 6.28 4.46 22.00
N TYR A 126 7.14 5.19 22.74
CA TYR A 126 7.72 6.44 22.25
C TYR A 126 8.66 6.17 21.07
N LEU A 127 9.42 5.08 21.14
CA LEU A 127 10.30 4.68 20.06
C LEU A 127 9.52 4.31 18.79
N VAL A 128 8.42 3.56 18.94
CA VAL A 128 7.50 3.29 17.83
C VAL A 128 6.97 4.61 17.26
N PHE A 129 6.59 5.57 18.10
CA PHE A 129 6.11 6.87 17.63
C PHE A 129 7.18 7.63 16.81
N VAL A 130 8.44 7.58 17.24
CA VAL A 130 9.56 8.15 16.47
C VAL A 130 9.69 7.44 15.11
N MET A 131 9.62 6.11 15.07
CA MET A 131 9.67 5.33 13.82
C MET A 131 8.48 5.61 12.89
N GLN A 132 7.27 5.82 13.43
CA GLN A 132 6.14 6.23 12.61
C GLN A 132 6.31 7.66 12.08
N SER A 133 6.86 8.55 12.90
CA SER A 133 7.13 9.94 12.50
C SER A 133 8.16 10.02 11.38
N THR A 134 9.23 9.21 11.41
CA THR A 134 10.18 9.13 10.30
C THR A 134 9.51 8.61 9.02
N TYR A 135 8.59 7.65 9.11
CA TYR A 135 7.82 7.19 7.95
C TYR A 135 6.88 8.24 7.36
N LEU A 136 6.24 9.06 8.19
CA LEU A 136 5.40 10.16 7.67
C LEU A 136 6.22 11.19 6.90
N ILE A 137 7.41 11.52 7.39
CA ILE A 137 8.31 12.48 6.74
C ILE A 137 8.88 11.89 5.46
N LEU A 138 9.41 10.66 5.52
CA LEU A 138 10.01 9.99 4.37
C LEU A 138 8.97 9.63 3.31
N GLY A 139 7.77 9.20 3.70
CA GLY A 139 6.71 8.77 2.79
C GLY A 139 6.17 9.89 1.88
N CYS A 140 6.44 11.16 2.21
CA CYS A 140 6.10 12.29 1.33
C CYS A 140 7.10 12.48 0.18
N ILE A 141 8.33 11.94 0.31
CA ILE A 141 9.47 12.24 -0.58
C ILE A 141 9.97 10.96 -1.28
N VAL A 142 9.91 9.82 -0.58
CA VAL A 142 10.52 8.56 -0.98
C VAL A 142 9.43 7.52 -1.27
N ASP A 143 9.64 6.71 -2.30
CA ASP A 143 8.73 5.62 -2.66
C ASP A 143 8.74 4.47 -1.63
N GLU A 144 7.68 3.66 -1.63
CA GLU A 144 7.46 2.58 -0.65
C GLU A 144 8.61 1.57 -0.61
N VAL A 145 9.15 1.21 -1.78
CA VAL A 145 10.16 0.15 -1.90
C VAL A 145 11.50 0.65 -1.41
N THR A 146 11.90 1.86 -1.80
CA THR A 146 13.11 2.51 -1.31
C THR A 146 13.06 2.74 0.20
N MET A 147 11.93 3.22 0.70
CA MET A 147 11.74 3.46 2.13
C MET A 147 11.82 2.16 2.93
N MET A 148 11.18 1.08 2.47
CA MET A 148 11.26 -0.24 3.10
C MET A 148 12.71 -0.75 3.12
N CYS A 149 13.39 -0.68 1.97
CA CYS A 149 14.77 -1.16 1.84
C CYS A 149 15.75 -0.39 2.75
N LEU A 150 15.53 0.90 2.95
CA LEU A 150 16.37 1.74 3.81
C LEU A 150 16.11 1.54 5.30
N THR A 151 14.85 1.44 5.69
CA THR A 151 14.46 1.48 7.12
C THR A 151 14.39 0.12 7.77
N VAL A 152 13.95 -0.93 7.05
CA VAL A 152 13.80 -2.28 7.61
C VAL A 152 15.10 -2.83 8.21
N PRO A 153 16.29 -2.69 7.58
CA PRO A 153 17.55 -3.14 8.18
C PRO A 153 17.88 -2.50 9.52
N VAL A 154 17.41 -1.26 9.73
CA VAL A 154 17.65 -0.49 10.95
C VAL A 154 16.59 -0.82 12.00
N TYR A 155 15.33 -0.97 11.59
CA TYR A 155 14.18 -1.11 12.48
C TYR A 155 13.94 -2.55 12.93
N ALA A 156 14.16 -3.53 12.06
CA ALA A 156 13.98 -4.95 12.40
C ALA A 156 14.74 -5.39 13.66
N PRO A 157 16.05 -5.09 13.85
CA PRO A 157 16.75 -5.49 15.07
C PRO A 157 16.22 -4.79 16.32
N ILE A 158 15.70 -3.56 16.19
CA ILE A 158 15.12 -2.79 17.30
C ILE A 158 13.79 -3.42 17.72
N LEU A 159 12.93 -3.75 16.77
CA LEU A 159 11.63 -4.39 17.03
C LEU A 159 11.82 -5.76 17.68
N ALA A 160 12.77 -6.55 17.19
CA ALA A 160 13.12 -7.85 17.77
C ALA A 160 13.62 -7.72 19.22
N ALA A 161 14.46 -6.72 19.50
CA ALA A 161 14.96 -6.46 20.86
C ALA A 161 13.85 -6.04 21.84
N LEU A 162 12.82 -5.34 21.34
CA LEU A 162 11.67 -4.89 22.12
C LEU A 162 10.54 -5.94 22.20
N GLY A 163 10.65 -7.06 21.47
CA GLY A 163 9.64 -8.10 21.41
C GLY A 163 8.36 -7.69 20.66
N PHE A 164 8.44 -6.70 19.77
CA PHE A 164 7.29 -6.29 18.96
C PHE A 164 7.06 -7.24 17.78
N ASP A 165 5.79 -7.48 17.48
CA ASP A 165 5.40 -8.32 16.36
C ASP A 165 5.72 -7.64 15.00
N PRO A 166 6.46 -8.30 14.09
CA PRO A 166 6.81 -7.74 12.78
C PRO A 166 5.60 -7.51 11.86
N VAL A 167 4.54 -8.30 11.97
CA VAL A 167 3.32 -8.15 11.18
C VAL A 167 2.60 -6.89 11.60
N TRP A 168 2.44 -6.66 12.92
CA TRP A 168 1.86 -5.42 13.43
C TRP A 168 2.62 -4.19 12.94
N PHE A 169 3.95 -4.20 13.03
CA PHE A 169 4.77 -3.10 12.52
C PHE A 169 4.66 -2.94 11.00
N GLY A 170 4.60 -4.05 10.27
CA GLY A 170 4.35 -4.07 8.83
C GLY A 170 3.02 -3.42 8.45
N VAL A 171 1.95 -3.67 9.21
CA VAL A 171 0.65 -3.02 9.00
C VAL A 171 0.73 -1.52 9.28
N LEU A 172 1.40 -1.10 10.36
CA LEU A 172 1.63 0.33 10.63
C LEU A 172 2.42 1.01 9.50
N PHE A 173 3.46 0.35 9.00
CA PHE A 173 4.22 0.80 7.83
C PHE A 173 3.31 0.96 6.60
N MET A 174 2.43 -0.02 6.32
CA MET A 174 1.51 0.05 5.19
C MET A 174 0.52 1.22 5.31
N ILE A 175 0.00 1.49 6.52
CA ILE A 175 -0.86 2.65 6.74
C ILE A 175 -0.09 3.96 6.51
N ASN A 176 1.16 4.06 6.99
CA ASN A 176 2.01 5.24 6.75
C ASN A 176 2.31 5.46 5.27
N MET A 177 2.55 4.37 4.54
CA MET A 177 2.73 4.39 3.10
C MET A 177 1.49 5.00 2.42
N GLN A 178 0.28 4.52 2.75
CA GLN A 178 -0.97 5.06 2.20
C GLN A 178 -1.13 6.55 2.51
N ILE A 179 -0.78 7.00 3.72
CA ILE A 179 -0.76 8.43 4.05
C ILE A 179 0.21 9.19 3.14
N GLY A 180 1.41 8.66 2.89
CA GLY A 180 2.40 9.23 1.97
C GLY A 180 1.87 9.38 0.55
N TYR A 181 1.16 8.37 0.01
CA TYR A 181 0.53 8.44 -1.33
C TYR A 181 -0.61 9.45 -1.46
N LEU A 182 -1.19 9.89 -0.34
CA LEU A 182 -2.22 10.92 -0.29
C LEU A 182 -1.66 12.30 0.06
N THR A 183 -0.44 12.40 0.55
CA THR A 183 0.14 13.66 1.06
C THR A 183 1.01 14.32 -0.01
N PRO A 184 0.79 15.61 -0.34
CA PRO A 184 1.70 16.38 -1.20
C PRO A 184 3.13 16.43 -0.60
N PRO A 185 4.21 16.47 -1.40
CA PRO A 185 4.29 16.92 -2.80
C PRO A 185 4.11 15.84 -3.88
N PHE A 186 4.31 14.56 -3.56
CA PHE A 186 4.26 13.47 -4.54
C PHE A 186 2.89 12.85 -4.76
N GLY A 187 2.05 12.76 -3.71
CA GLY A 187 0.62 12.44 -3.77
C GLY A 187 0.14 11.61 -4.97
N TYR A 188 0.73 10.43 -5.22
CA TYR A 188 0.54 9.69 -6.49
C TYR A 188 -0.94 9.45 -6.83
N CYS A 189 -1.74 9.13 -5.81
CA CYS A 189 -3.18 8.94 -5.97
C CYS A 189 -3.90 10.23 -6.39
N LEU A 190 -3.42 11.40 -5.96
CA LEU A 190 -3.96 12.71 -6.34
C LEU A 190 -3.67 13.02 -7.82
N PHE A 191 -2.47 12.69 -8.30
CA PHE A 191 -2.13 12.80 -9.72
C PHE A 191 -2.96 11.86 -10.59
N TYR A 192 -3.20 10.64 -10.11
CA TYR A 192 -4.09 9.71 -10.80
C TYR A 192 -5.53 10.24 -10.85
N MET A 193 -6.05 10.77 -9.74
CA MET A 193 -7.39 11.39 -9.69
C MET A 193 -7.50 12.56 -10.66
N LYS A 194 -6.46 13.38 -10.80
CA LYS A 194 -6.45 14.48 -11.78
C LYS A 194 -6.59 14.00 -13.22
N GLY A 195 -6.06 12.82 -13.55
CA GLY A 195 -6.15 12.21 -14.87
C GLY A 195 -7.57 11.81 -15.28
N VAL A 196 -8.44 11.54 -14.31
CA VAL A 196 -9.86 11.19 -14.53
C VAL A 196 -10.83 12.32 -14.18
N ALA A 197 -10.33 13.39 -13.54
CA ALA A 197 -11.15 14.51 -13.11
C ALA A 197 -11.60 15.38 -14.31
N PRO A 198 -12.83 15.95 -14.27
CA PRO A 198 -13.32 16.88 -15.28
C PRO A 198 -12.35 18.05 -15.53
N PRO A 199 -12.36 18.64 -16.74
CA PRO A 199 -11.42 19.69 -17.14
C PRO A 199 -11.47 20.99 -16.31
N GLY A 200 -12.48 21.16 -15.45
CA GLY A 200 -12.58 22.29 -14.52
C GLY A 200 -11.94 22.10 -13.14
N ILE A 201 -11.55 20.87 -12.75
CA ILE A 201 -10.97 20.62 -11.42
C ILE A 201 -9.46 20.81 -11.46
N THR A 202 -8.94 21.73 -10.66
CA THR A 202 -7.51 22.01 -10.56
C THR A 202 -6.82 21.07 -9.56
N MET A 203 -5.49 20.97 -9.64
CA MET A 203 -4.71 20.22 -8.65
C MET A 203 -4.82 20.81 -7.25
N ALA A 204 -4.95 22.14 -7.14
CA ALA A 204 -5.15 22.80 -5.87
C ALA A 204 -6.48 22.38 -5.20
N ASP A 205 -7.53 22.16 -5.99
CA ASP A 205 -8.82 21.70 -5.49
C ASP A 205 -8.72 20.27 -4.93
N ILE A 206 -7.99 19.40 -5.63
CA ILE A 206 -7.72 18.02 -5.20
C ILE A 206 -6.90 18.02 -3.90
N TYR A 207 -5.86 18.86 -3.82
CA TYR A 207 -5.00 18.97 -2.64
C TYR A 207 -5.74 19.51 -1.42
N ARG A 208 -6.67 20.44 -1.59
CA ARG A 208 -7.51 20.93 -0.48
C ARG A 208 -8.53 19.89 -0.02
N SER A 209 -8.98 19.03 -0.92
CA SER A 209 -10.05 18.05 -0.64
C SER A 209 -9.56 16.81 0.10
N ILE A 210 -8.25 16.53 0.15
CA ILE A 210 -7.73 15.28 0.71
C ILE A 210 -7.63 15.27 2.25
N GLY A 211 -7.66 16.44 2.90
CA GLY A 211 -7.48 16.57 4.35
C GLY A 211 -8.29 15.58 5.21
N PRO A 212 -9.60 15.39 4.96
CA PRO A 212 -10.41 14.41 5.69
C PRO A 212 -9.94 12.96 5.53
N PHE A 213 -9.44 12.57 4.36
CA PHE A 213 -8.93 11.23 4.12
C PHE A 213 -7.61 10.99 4.85
N ILE A 214 -6.72 11.98 4.86
CA ILE A 214 -5.48 11.93 5.65
C ILE A 214 -5.83 11.81 7.14
N ALA A 215 -6.77 12.61 7.64
CA ALA A 215 -7.20 12.53 9.03
C ALA A 215 -7.75 11.14 9.40
N LEU A 216 -8.59 10.54 8.56
CA LEU A 216 -9.08 9.17 8.77
C LEU A 216 -7.96 8.13 8.75
N ALA A 217 -6.99 8.26 7.84
CA ALA A 217 -5.84 7.36 7.78
C ALA A 217 -4.93 7.50 9.02
N PHE A 218 -4.74 8.73 9.52
CA PHE A 218 -4.06 8.98 10.80
C PHE A 218 -4.82 8.39 11.99
N CYS A 219 -6.15 8.51 12.01
CA CYS A 219 -6.96 7.86 13.03
C CYS A 219 -6.79 6.34 12.99
N ALA A 220 -6.82 5.73 11.80
CA ALA A 220 -6.56 4.31 11.63
C ALA A 220 -5.16 3.91 12.11
N LEU A 221 -4.13 4.73 11.81
CA LEU A 221 -2.77 4.53 12.30
C LEU A 221 -2.72 4.48 13.83
N LEU A 222 -3.30 5.49 14.49
CA LEU A 222 -3.31 5.56 15.95
C LEU A 222 -4.11 4.41 16.57
N LEU A 223 -5.25 4.04 15.98
CA LEU A 223 -6.04 2.90 16.46
C LEU A 223 -5.25 1.60 16.38
N VAL A 224 -4.62 1.28 15.25
CA VAL A 224 -3.81 0.05 15.13
C VAL A 224 -2.56 0.10 16.01
N MET A 225 -2.00 1.29 16.24
CA MET A 225 -0.84 1.47 17.11
C MET A 225 -1.18 1.19 18.58
N PHE A 226 -2.33 1.66 19.07
CA PHE A 226 -2.75 1.43 20.46
C PHE A 226 -3.53 0.12 20.68
N PHE A 227 -4.13 -0.44 19.62
CA PHE A 227 -4.89 -1.69 19.64
C PHE A 227 -4.33 -2.68 18.60
N PRO A 228 -3.18 -3.34 18.88
CA PRO A 228 -2.51 -4.25 17.95
C PRO A 228 -3.39 -5.41 17.48
N GLN A 229 -4.37 -5.81 18.29
CA GLN A 229 -5.31 -6.88 17.97
C GLN A 229 -6.10 -6.58 16.69
N LEU A 230 -6.31 -5.31 16.32
CA LEU A 230 -6.97 -4.97 15.05
C LEU A 230 -6.18 -5.46 13.82
N ALA A 231 -4.85 -5.50 13.91
CA ALA A 231 -3.99 -6.01 12.86
C ALA A 231 -3.75 -7.52 12.98
N LEU A 232 -3.65 -8.03 14.21
CA LEU A 232 -3.21 -9.39 14.49
C LEU A 232 -4.36 -10.41 14.55
N TRP A 233 -5.60 -9.99 14.85
CA TRP A 233 -6.73 -10.89 15.04
C TRP A 233 -7.02 -11.78 13.82
N LEU A 234 -7.04 -11.20 12.62
CA LEU A 234 -7.34 -11.95 11.40
C LEU A 234 -6.22 -12.96 11.07
N PRO A 235 -4.92 -12.58 11.05
CA PRO A 235 -3.84 -13.54 10.94
C PRO A 235 -3.89 -14.64 11.99
N GLU A 236 -4.03 -14.29 13.28
CA GLU A 236 -4.03 -15.26 14.38
C GLU A 236 -5.16 -16.28 14.24
N THR A 237 -6.38 -15.83 13.95
CA THR A 237 -7.53 -16.73 13.80
C THR A 237 -7.43 -17.59 12.54
N PHE A 238 -6.98 -17.02 11.43
CA PHE A 238 -6.89 -17.71 10.16
C PHE A 238 -5.75 -18.75 10.13
N PHE A 239 -4.57 -18.40 10.65
CA PHE A 239 -3.45 -19.34 10.74
C PHE A 239 -3.61 -20.36 11.86
N ALA A 240 -4.40 -20.08 12.91
CA ALA A 240 -4.73 -21.08 13.93
C ALA A 240 -5.77 -22.12 13.47
N LEU A 241 -6.53 -21.84 12.40
CA LEU A 241 -7.52 -22.73 11.80
C LEU A 241 -6.93 -23.71 10.76
N MET A 242 -5.68 -23.49 10.34
CA MET A 242 -4.94 -24.29 9.35
C MET A 242 -3.94 -25.21 10.03
#